data_AF-A0A5E4HWZ0-F1
#
_entry.id   AF-A0A5E4HWZ0-F1
#
_cell.length_a   1.000
_cell.length_b   1.000
_cell.length_c   1.000
_cell.angle_alpha   90.00
_cell.angle_beta   90.00
_cell.angle_gamma   90.00
#
_symmetry.space_group_name_H-M   'P 1'
#
loop_
_entity.id
_entity.type
_entity.pdbx_description
1 polymer ?
#
loop_
_entity_poly.entity_id
_entity_poly.type
_entity_poly.pdbx_seq_one_letter_code
_entity_poly.pdbx_strand_id
1 'polypeptide(L)'
;MTDVQALREAMQAKLARKREIIDKLKESNSAIEKAKQELMALPQTGRPGRNSPERLEEQADRLEFQIATSAYTPAQEKALIRKLDVIRLELAAAKKEFETSGIGAEARKRLSDARNERRALVGELQTLRKEIDTIYKQLKDTDAQRAAERAERQTRRSAGEERRKAREEERKEMEPYMKEVDPFVSLEEIAEIKRKPGEGGDEEEPDAKEGKSEDSEPEA
;
A
#
# COMPACT_ATOMS: atom_id res chain seq x y z
N MET A 1 22.77 -2.71 0.75
CA MET A 1 21.87 -3.51 1.59
C MET A 1 21.08 -2.55 2.46
N THR A 2 19.77 -2.44 2.29
CA THR A 2 18.91 -1.67 3.19
C THR A 2 19.01 -2.26 4.59
N ASP A 3 19.31 -1.42 5.58
CA ASP A 3 19.44 -1.87 6.95
C ASP A 3 18.06 -2.30 7.48
N VAL A 4 17.92 -3.58 7.81
CA VAL A 4 16.67 -4.16 8.32
C VAL A 4 16.24 -3.48 9.62
N GLN A 5 17.20 -2.96 10.38
CA GLN A 5 16.92 -2.20 11.59
C GLN A 5 16.24 -0.86 11.24
N ALA A 6 16.74 -0.14 10.23
CA ALA A 6 16.12 1.09 9.75
C ALA A 6 14.69 0.86 9.20
N LEU A 7 14.45 -0.24 8.49
CA LEU A 7 13.10 -0.60 8.03
C LEU A 7 12.14 -0.88 9.20
N ARG A 8 12.60 -1.54 10.26
CA ARG A 8 11.81 -1.80 11.46
C ARG A 8 11.48 -0.52 12.22
N GLU A 9 12.46 0.38 12.38
CA GLU A 9 12.27 1.68 13.01
C GLU A 9 11.28 2.55 12.22
N ALA A 10 11.42 2.60 10.89
CA ALA A 10 10.48 3.30 10.02
C ALA A 10 9.05 2.72 10.12
N MET A 11 8.92 1.40 10.20
CA MET A 11 7.63 0.74 10.40
C MET A 11 7.01 1.10 11.76
N GLN A 12 7.81 1.10 12.84
CA GLN A 12 7.35 1.47 14.17
C GLN A 12 6.91 2.94 14.23
N ALA A 13 7.67 3.86 13.63
CA ALA A 13 7.31 5.27 13.55
C ALA A 13 5.98 5.48 12.82
N LYS A 14 5.77 4.79 11.68
CA LYS A 14 4.49 4.84 10.94
C LYS A 14 3.34 4.20 11.72
N LEU A 15 3.58 3.15 12.49
CA LEU A 15 2.58 2.56 13.38
C LEU A 15 2.21 3.50 14.54
N ALA A 16 3.17 4.24 15.09
CA ALA A 16 2.90 5.25 16.11
C ALA A 16 2.03 6.39 15.53
N ARG A 17 2.43 6.93 14.37
CA ARG A 17 1.64 7.92 13.62
C ARG A 17 0.22 7.44 13.32
N LYS A 18 0.06 6.18 12.92
CA LYS A 18 -1.25 5.55 12.70
C LYS A 18 -2.11 5.56 13.97
N ARG A 19 -1.53 5.29 15.15
CA ARG A 19 -2.26 5.33 16.43
C ARG A 19 -2.72 6.75 16.75
N GLU A 20 -1.85 7.74 16.59
CA GLU A 20 -2.20 9.15 16.79
C GLU A 20 -3.38 9.59 15.91
N ILE A 21 -3.37 9.21 14.63
CA ILE A 21 -4.48 9.53 13.71
C ILE A 21 -5.77 8.82 14.10
N ILE A 22 -5.69 7.57 14.57
CA ILE A 22 -6.86 6.85 15.08
C ILE A 22 -7.47 7.57 16.29
N ASP A 23 -6.64 8.10 17.19
CA ASP A 23 -7.13 8.84 18.35
C ASP A 23 -7.78 10.17 17.93
N LYS A 24 -7.17 10.92 17.01
CA LYS A 24 -7.80 12.10 16.38
C LYS A 24 -9.12 11.78 15.69
N LEU A 25 -9.24 10.62 15.04
CA LEU A 25 -10.50 10.19 14.44
C LEU A 25 -11.58 9.89 15.47
N LYS A 26 -11.23 9.34 16.64
CA LYS A 26 -12.18 9.14 17.74
C LYS A 26 -12.68 10.49 18.26
N GLU A 27 -11.78 11.46 18.43
CA GLU A 27 -12.12 12.82 18.86
C GLU A 27 -13.02 13.52 17.83
N SER A 28 -12.67 13.47 16.55
CA SER A 28 -13.48 14.03 15.46
C SER A 28 -14.87 13.37 15.38
N ASN A 29 -14.97 12.06 15.55
CA ASN A 29 -16.26 11.36 15.60
C ASN A 29 -17.11 11.79 16.81
N SER A 30 -16.49 11.98 17.98
CA SER A 30 -17.17 12.51 19.16
C SER A 30 -17.68 13.94 18.93
N ALA A 31 -16.87 14.80 18.29
CA ALA A 31 -17.27 16.16 17.91
C ALA A 31 -18.44 16.15 16.92
N ILE A 32 -18.43 15.24 15.94
CA ILE A 32 -19.54 15.04 15.00
C ILE A 32 -20.83 14.64 15.74
N GLU A 33 -20.77 13.69 16.66
CA GLU A 33 -21.96 13.25 17.42
C GLU A 33 -22.50 14.38 18.30
N LYS A 34 -21.63 15.13 18.98
CA LYS A 34 -22.05 16.32 19.75
C LYS A 34 -22.71 17.37 18.85
N ALA A 35 -22.11 17.70 17.72
CA ALA A 35 -22.68 18.67 16.78
C ALA A 35 -24.02 18.20 16.19
N LYS A 36 -24.21 16.90 15.96
CA LYS A 36 -25.51 16.33 15.56
C LYS A 36 -26.54 16.45 16.67
N GLN A 37 -26.18 16.12 17.91
CA GLN A 37 -27.08 16.24 19.06
C GLN A 37 -27.48 17.70 19.29
N GLU A 38 -26.54 18.63 19.18
CA GLU A 38 -26.81 20.07 19.22
C GLU A 38 -27.80 20.46 18.12
N LEU A 39 -27.61 20.01 16.88
CA LEU A 39 -28.54 20.30 15.78
C LEU A 39 -29.94 19.71 15.99
N MET A 40 -30.05 18.53 16.59
CA MET A 40 -31.35 17.92 16.93
C MET A 40 -32.04 18.62 18.10
N ALA A 41 -31.27 19.17 19.04
CA ALA A 41 -31.77 19.87 20.22
C ALA A 41 -32.17 21.33 19.93
N LEU A 42 -31.79 21.87 18.77
CA LEU A 42 -32.26 23.20 18.37
C LEU A 42 -33.78 23.18 18.22
N PRO A 43 -34.47 24.22 18.69
CA PRO A 43 -35.90 24.34 18.45
C PRO A 43 -36.13 24.27 16.94
N GLN A 44 -37.08 23.45 16.51
CA GLN A 44 -37.54 23.46 15.12
C GLN A 44 -38.07 24.88 14.85
N THR A 45 -37.24 25.74 14.28
CA THR A 45 -37.59 27.14 14.04
C THR A 45 -38.54 27.18 12.87
N GLY A 46 -39.82 27.03 13.18
CA GLY A 46 -40.92 27.68 12.49
C GLY A 46 -41.63 28.57 13.51
N ARG A 47 -42.26 29.66 13.04
CA ARG A 47 -43.26 30.39 13.86
C ARG A 47 -44.22 29.36 14.48
N PRO A 48 -44.66 29.50 15.74
CA PRO A 48 -45.70 28.63 16.29
C PRO A 48 -46.91 28.64 15.33
N GLY A 49 -47.24 27.47 14.77
CA GLY A 49 -48.28 27.30 13.74
C GLY A 49 -47.78 27.15 12.29
N ARG A 50 -46.48 27.32 11.98
CA ARG A 50 -45.89 26.92 10.70
C ARG A 50 -45.44 25.47 10.74
N ASN A 51 -45.72 24.73 9.68
CA ASN A 51 -45.28 23.35 9.54
C ASN A 51 -43.75 23.29 9.44
N SER A 52 -43.14 22.29 10.08
CA SER A 52 -41.71 22.03 9.93
C SER A 52 -41.39 21.64 8.48
N PRO A 53 -40.16 21.86 8.00
CA PRO A 53 -39.76 21.47 6.65
C PRO A 53 -40.05 19.98 6.36
N GLU A 54 -39.81 19.12 7.35
CA GLU A 54 -40.07 17.68 7.30
C GLU A 54 -41.57 17.36 7.11
N ARG A 55 -42.46 18.07 7.82
CA ARG A 55 -43.92 17.88 7.65
C ARG A 55 -44.44 18.39 6.32
N LEU A 56 -43.85 19.44 5.77
CA LEU A 56 -44.20 19.95 4.44
C LEU A 56 -43.72 18.99 3.34
N GLU A 57 -42.57 18.34 3.53
CA GLU A 57 -42.10 17.26 2.64
C GLU A 57 -43.08 16.08 2.63
N GLU A 58 -43.47 15.56 3.79
CA GLU A 58 -44.46 14.46 3.86
C GLU A 58 -45.81 14.82 3.23
N GLN A 59 -46.26 16.07 3.39
CA GLN A 59 -47.51 16.53 2.76
C GLN A 59 -47.37 16.69 1.24
N ALA A 60 -46.22 17.14 0.74
CA ALA A 60 -45.93 17.21 -0.68
C ALA A 60 -45.92 15.80 -1.31
N ASP A 61 -45.21 14.85 -0.70
CA ASP A 61 -45.13 13.46 -1.16
C ASP A 61 -46.51 12.80 -1.21
N ARG A 62 -47.33 13.04 -0.18
CA ARG A 62 -48.72 12.54 -0.13
C ARG A 62 -49.59 13.13 -1.24
N LEU A 63 -49.45 14.42 -1.55
CA LEU A 63 -50.19 15.07 -2.63
C LEU A 63 -49.70 14.60 -4.01
N GLU A 64 -48.39 14.43 -4.19
CA GLU A 64 -47.81 13.85 -5.42
C GLU A 64 -48.34 12.44 -5.66
N PHE A 65 -48.39 11.62 -4.62
CA PHE A 65 -48.97 10.30 -4.67
C PHE A 65 -50.48 10.34 -5.03
N GLN A 66 -51.25 11.27 -4.44
CA GLN A 66 -52.68 11.44 -4.77
C GLN A 66 -52.90 11.94 -6.21
N ILE A 67 -52.06 12.85 -6.69
CA ILE A 67 -52.10 13.30 -8.09
C ILE A 67 -51.85 12.10 -9.02
N ALA A 68 -50.86 11.26 -8.68
CA ALA A 68 -50.52 10.09 -9.48
C ALA A 68 -51.55 8.95 -9.44
N THR A 69 -52.27 8.78 -8.33
CA THR A 69 -53.10 7.57 -8.08
C THR A 69 -54.61 7.81 -8.00
N SER A 70 -55.07 9.00 -7.66
CA SER A 70 -56.49 9.24 -7.33
C SER A 70 -57.12 10.47 -8.00
N ALA A 71 -56.37 11.26 -8.76
CA ALA A 71 -56.92 12.36 -9.56
C ALA A 71 -57.67 11.82 -10.79
N TYR A 72 -58.96 11.47 -10.61
CA TYR A 72 -59.79 10.88 -11.67
C TYR A 72 -60.35 11.93 -12.66
N THR A 73 -60.20 13.24 -12.38
CA THR A 73 -60.65 14.31 -13.28
C THR A 73 -59.61 15.43 -13.44
N PRO A 74 -59.47 16.06 -14.62
CA PRO A 74 -58.51 17.15 -14.85
C PRO A 74 -58.71 18.37 -13.95
N ALA A 75 -59.93 18.61 -13.46
CA ALA A 75 -60.22 19.70 -12.53
C ALA A 75 -59.69 19.41 -11.12
N GLN A 76 -59.82 18.16 -10.65
CA GLN A 76 -59.27 17.73 -9.35
C GLN A 76 -57.74 17.67 -9.39
N GLU A 77 -57.16 17.19 -10.49
CA GLU A 77 -55.72 17.19 -10.72
C GLU A 77 -55.14 18.61 -10.63
N LYS A 78 -55.72 19.58 -11.34
CA LYS A 78 -55.31 20.99 -11.27
C LYS A 78 -55.44 21.58 -9.86
N ALA A 79 -56.46 21.20 -9.10
CA ALA A 79 -56.64 21.67 -7.72
C ALA A 79 -55.57 21.08 -6.78
N LEU A 80 -55.20 19.81 -6.96
CA LEU A 80 -54.15 19.16 -6.18
C LEU A 80 -52.76 19.70 -6.55
N ILE A 81 -52.48 19.93 -7.83
CA ILE A 81 -51.25 20.58 -8.30
C ILE A 81 -51.09 21.96 -7.69
N ARG A 82 -52.15 22.79 -7.69
CA ARG A 82 -52.11 24.10 -7.02
C ARG A 82 -51.79 24.01 -5.53
N LYS A 83 -52.34 23.02 -4.83
CA LYS A 83 -52.02 22.78 -3.40
C LYS A 83 -50.56 22.34 -3.23
N LEU A 84 -50.06 21.47 -4.10
CA LEU A 84 -48.67 21.03 -4.11
C LEU A 84 -47.72 22.20 -4.36
N ASP A 85 -48.04 23.11 -5.28
CA ASP A 85 -47.23 24.29 -5.56
C ASP A 85 -47.15 25.24 -4.35
N VAL A 86 -48.25 25.43 -3.62
CA VAL A 86 -48.27 26.20 -2.37
C VAL A 86 -47.37 25.54 -1.31
N ILE A 87 -47.46 24.22 -1.13
CA ILE A 87 -46.62 23.50 -0.16
C ILE A 87 -45.14 23.57 -0.56
N ARG A 88 -44.82 23.44 -1.85
CA ARG A 88 -43.43 23.58 -2.35
C ARG A 88 -42.87 24.98 -2.12
N LEU A 89 -43.69 26.02 -2.27
CA LEU A 89 -43.30 27.40 -1.96
C LEU A 89 -43.09 27.61 -0.45
N GLU A 90 -43.97 27.08 0.39
CA GLU A 90 -43.83 27.12 1.85
C GLU A 90 -42.60 26.34 2.32
N LEU A 91 -42.31 25.19 1.72
CA LEU A 91 -41.13 24.37 1.98
C LEU A 91 -39.85 25.11 1.59
N ALA A 92 -39.81 25.73 0.42
CA ALA A 92 -38.67 26.55 0.00
C ALA A 92 -38.44 27.75 0.92
N ALA A 93 -39.52 28.40 1.38
CA ALA A 93 -39.45 29.50 2.34
C ALA A 93 -39.00 29.02 3.73
N ALA A 94 -39.50 27.87 4.21
CA ALA A 94 -39.11 27.28 5.49
C ALA A 94 -37.64 26.83 5.48
N LYS A 95 -37.16 26.25 4.37
CA LYS A 95 -35.74 25.90 4.20
C LYS A 95 -34.85 27.14 4.23
N LYS A 96 -35.23 28.19 3.49
CA LYS A 96 -34.49 29.47 3.52
C LYS A 96 -34.55 30.14 4.89
N GLU A 97 -35.70 30.17 5.56
CA GLU A 97 -35.81 30.72 6.92
C GLU A 97 -34.92 29.96 7.91
N PHE A 98 -34.88 28.63 7.81
CA PHE A 98 -34.02 27.77 8.64
C PHE A 98 -32.51 27.90 8.30
N GLU A 99 -32.18 28.33 7.08
CA GLU A 99 -30.82 28.69 6.65
C GLU A 99 -30.44 30.11 7.15
N THR A 100 -31.36 31.07 7.07
CA THR A 100 -31.12 32.48 7.46
C THR A 100 -31.23 32.74 8.95
N SER A 101 -31.89 31.88 9.73
CA SER A 101 -32.14 32.13 11.16
C SER A 101 -30.87 32.12 12.01
N GLY A 102 -29.72 31.67 11.49
CA GLY A 102 -28.46 31.56 12.23
C GLY A 102 -28.47 30.51 13.35
N ILE A 103 -29.65 29.98 13.69
CA ILE A 103 -29.87 28.95 14.70
C ILE A 103 -29.26 27.66 14.16
N GLY A 104 -28.13 27.25 14.75
CA GLY A 104 -27.36 26.09 14.30
C GLY A 104 -26.42 26.32 13.13
N ALA A 105 -26.18 27.56 12.69
CA ALA A 105 -25.15 27.84 11.67
C ALA A 105 -23.76 27.44 12.17
N GLU A 106 -23.44 27.75 13.44
CA GLU A 106 -22.20 27.32 14.08
C GLU A 106 -22.11 25.81 14.23
N ALA A 107 -23.17 25.14 14.69
CA ALA A 107 -23.20 23.68 14.82
C ALA A 107 -23.07 22.96 13.46
N ARG A 108 -23.68 23.51 12.40
CA ARG A 108 -23.50 23.04 11.00
C ARG A 108 -22.09 23.26 10.49
N LYS A 109 -21.50 24.43 10.76
CA LYS A 109 -20.11 24.72 10.40
C LYS A 109 -19.15 23.76 11.12
N ARG A 110 -19.29 23.60 12.43
CA ARG A 110 -18.53 22.62 13.24
C ARG A 110 -18.70 21.20 12.70
N LEU A 111 -19.92 20.80 12.34
CA LEU A 111 -20.19 19.49 11.74
C LEU A 111 -19.50 19.32 10.38
N SER A 112 -19.53 20.35 9.54
CA SER A 112 -18.86 20.36 8.23
C SER A 112 -17.34 20.28 8.39
N ASP A 113 -16.77 21.09 9.27
CA ASP A 113 -15.34 21.14 9.55
C ASP A 113 -14.86 19.79 10.12
N ALA A 114 -15.56 19.24 11.10
CA ALA A 114 -15.24 17.93 11.67
C ALA A 114 -15.38 16.79 10.62
N ARG A 115 -16.36 16.85 9.71
CA ARG A 115 -16.47 15.88 8.60
C ARG A 115 -15.32 16.00 7.61
N ASN A 116 -14.89 17.21 7.30
CA ASN A 116 -13.76 17.46 6.39
C ASN A 116 -12.44 16.99 7.03
N GLU A 117 -12.23 17.30 8.30
CA GLU A 117 -11.10 16.79 9.08
C GLU A 117 -11.09 15.27 9.10
N ARG A 118 -12.23 14.62 9.38
CA ARG A 118 -12.36 13.16 9.33
C ARG A 118 -11.98 12.59 7.97
N ARG A 119 -12.43 13.21 6.87
CA ARG A 119 -12.05 12.77 5.51
C ARG A 119 -10.55 12.88 5.28
N ALA A 120 -9.92 13.98 5.71
CA ALA A 120 -8.49 14.17 5.60
C ALA A 120 -7.71 13.11 6.39
N LEU A 121 -8.09 12.88 7.65
CA LEU A 121 -7.47 11.85 8.52
C LEU A 121 -7.64 10.43 7.95
N VAL A 122 -8.80 10.11 7.36
CA VAL A 122 -9.02 8.83 6.67
C VAL A 122 -8.10 8.71 5.44
N GLY A 123 -7.91 9.79 4.69
CA GLY A 123 -6.93 9.85 3.60
C GLY A 123 -5.51 9.56 4.07
N GLU A 124 -5.05 10.22 5.14
CA GLU A 124 -3.74 10.00 5.76
C GLU A 124 -3.57 8.57 6.28
N LEU A 125 -4.63 7.95 6.83
CA LEU A 125 -4.59 6.54 7.21
C LEU A 125 -4.42 5.59 6.02
N GLN A 126 -5.06 5.88 4.89
CA GLN A 126 -4.94 5.07 3.69
C GLN A 126 -3.53 5.15 3.10
N THR A 127 -2.91 6.33 3.08
CA THR A 127 -1.53 6.49 2.64
C THR A 127 -0.57 5.76 3.58
N LEU A 128 -0.68 5.97 4.90
CA LEU A 128 0.13 5.27 5.89
C LEU A 128 -0.01 3.75 5.81
N ARG A 129 -1.22 3.23 5.57
CA ARG A 129 -1.42 1.80 5.39
C ARG A 129 -0.62 1.26 4.20
N LYS A 130 -0.69 1.93 3.06
CA LYS A 130 0.09 1.54 1.87
C LYS A 130 1.59 1.57 2.15
N GLU A 131 2.08 2.59 2.85
CA GLU A 131 3.49 2.69 3.22
C GLU A 131 3.94 1.58 4.16
N ILE A 132 3.12 1.24 5.17
CA ILE A 132 3.39 0.12 6.08
C ILE A 132 3.40 -1.21 5.31
N ASP A 133 2.45 -1.41 4.40
CA ASP A 133 2.39 -2.62 3.57
C ASP A 133 3.64 -2.74 2.67
N THR A 134 4.14 -1.62 2.13
CA THR A 134 5.39 -1.58 1.34
C THR A 134 6.60 -1.96 2.20
N ILE A 135 6.75 -1.39 3.39
CA ILE A 135 7.86 -1.73 4.29
C ILE A 135 7.77 -3.20 4.73
N TYR A 136 6.56 -3.70 4.99
CA TYR A 136 6.36 -5.10 5.36
C TYR A 136 6.78 -6.07 4.24
N LYS A 137 6.45 -5.74 2.98
CA LYS A 137 6.93 -6.51 1.81
C LYS A 137 8.45 -6.49 1.72
N GLN A 138 9.08 -5.32 1.85
CA GLN A 138 10.54 -5.19 1.84
C GLN A 138 11.22 -6.03 2.94
N LEU A 139 10.65 -6.04 4.16
CA LEU A 139 11.15 -6.89 5.25
C LEU A 139 11.04 -8.37 4.91
N LYS A 140 9.88 -8.81 4.39
CA LYS A 140 9.66 -10.19 3.98
C LYS A 140 10.63 -10.64 2.88
N ASP A 141 10.86 -9.79 1.89
CA ASP A 141 11.78 -10.07 0.79
C ASP A 141 13.23 -10.15 1.30
N THR A 142 13.62 -9.25 2.22
CA THR A 142 14.95 -9.27 2.84
C THR A 142 15.16 -10.53 3.68
N ASP A 143 14.15 -10.96 4.43
CA ASP A 143 14.21 -12.19 5.23
C ASP A 143 14.27 -13.44 4.33
N ALA A 144 13.54 -13.45 3.21
CA ALA A 144 13.61 -14.52 2.21
C ALA A 144 15.00 -14.60 1.54
N GLN A 145 15.58 -13.46 1.15
CA GLN A 145 16.94 -13.38 0.61
C GLN A 145 17.97 -13.91 1.61
N ARG A 146 17.89 -13.48 2.88
CA ARG A 146 18.78 -13.97 3.95
C ARG A 146 18.63 -15.47 4.20
N ALA A 147 17.42 -16.01 4.09
CA ALA A 147 17.19 -17.46 4.20
C ALA A 147 17.83 -18.22 3.02
N ALA A 148 17.67 -17.72 1.80
CA ALA A 148 18.29 -18.30 0.60
C ALA A 148 19.82 -18.27 0.68
N GLU A 149 20.42 -17.15 1.09
CA GLU A 149 21.88 -17.04 1.27
C GLU A 149 22.39 -17.99 2.35
N ARG A 150 21.65 -18.19 3.45
CA ARG A 150 22.03 -19.16 4.49
C ARG A 150 21.97 -20.59 3.97
N ALA A 151 20.91 -20.94 3.23
CA ALA A 151 20.78 -22.25 2.63
C ALA A 151 21.92 -22.52 1.64
N GLU A 152 22.22 -21.57 0.75
CA GLU A 152 23.33 -21.68 -0.19
C GLU A 152 24.69 -21.85 0.52
N ARG A 153 24.95 -21.06 1.57
CA ARG A 153 26.17 -21.22 2.38
C ARG A 153 26.24 -22.59 3.04
N GLN A 154 25.13 -23.14 3.50
CA GLN A 154 25.08 -24.48 4.09
C GLN A 154 25.34 -25.57 3.04
N THR A 155 24.76 -25.44 1.84
CA THR A 155 25.00 -26.35 0.71
C THR A 155 26.46 -26.29 0.26
N ARG A 156 27.06 -25.10 0.15
CA ARG A 156 28.48 -24.96 -0.20
C ARG A 156 29.41 -25.56 0.85
N ARG A 157 29.07 -25.43 2.14
CA ARG A 157 29.84 -26.03 3.24
C ARG A 157 29.79 -27.55 3.20
N SER A 158 28.59 -28.14 3.10
CA SER A 158 28.42 -29.59 3.01
C SER A 158 29.12 -30.18 1.78
N ALA A 159 28.96 -29.56 0.60
CA ALA A 159 29.67 -29.98 -0.60
C ALA A 159 31.20 -29.87 -0.47
N GLY A 160 31.69 -28.85 0.25
CA GLY A 160 33.12 -28.70 0.56
C GLY A 160 33.63 -29.79 1.51
N GLU A 161 32.85 -30.17 2.52
CA GLU A 161 33.16 -31.27 3.45
C GLU A 161 33.16 -32.62 2.74
N GLU A 162 32.18 -32.89 1.88
CA GLU A 162 32.11 -34.11 1.06
C GLU A 162 33.32 -34.23 0.13
N ARG A 163 33.68 -33.16 -0.59
CA ARG A 163 34.88 -33.14 -1.43
C ARG A 163 36.16 -33.40 -0.64
N ARG A 164 36.23 -32.91 0.59
CA ARG A 164 37.39 -33.12 1.46
C ARG A 164 37.48 -34.58 1.92
N LYS A 165 36.35 -35.18 2.31
CA LYS A 165 36.27 -36.61 2.67
C LYS A 165 36.63 -37.50 1.49
N ALA A 166 36.08 -37.24 0.32
CA ALA A 166 36.39 -37.99 -0.90
C ALA A 166 37.90 -37.96 -1.22
N ARG A 167 38.54 -36.80 -1.13
CA ARG A 167 40.00 -36.69 -1.32
C ARG A 167 40.82 -37.42 -0.26
N GLU A 168 40.36 -37.42 0.99
CA GLU A 168 41.02 -38.17 2.08
C GLU A 168 40.86 -39.68 1.90
N GLU A 169 39.71 -40.15 1.42
CA GLU A 169 39.45 -41.55 1.07
C GLU A 169 40.29 -41.99 -0.13
N GLU A 170 40.29 -41.24 -1.23
CA GLU A 170 41.16 -41.46 -2.38
C GLU A 170 42.64 -41.52 -1.96
N ARG A 171 43.07 -40.61 -1.08
CA ARG A 171 44.45 -40.59 -0.58
C ARG A 171 44.78 -41.84 0.23
N LYS A 172 43.88 -42.30 1.11
CA LYS A 172 44.05 -43.55 1.89
C LYS A 172 44.05 -44.79 1.01
N GLU A 173 43.22 -44.82 -0.04
CA GLU A 173 43.21 -45.91 -1.02
C GLU A 173 44.51 -45.96 -1.84
N MET A 174 45.08 -44.79 -2.16
CA MET A 174 46.33 -44.67 -2.90
C MET A 174 47.57 -44.90 -2.02
N GLU A 175 47.48 -44.72 -0.70
CA GLU A 175 48.59 -44.82 0.26
C GLU A 175 49.41 -46.13 0.16
N PRO A 176 48.83 -47.33 -0.01
CA PRO A 176 49.58 -48.57 -0.20
C PRO A 176 50.37 -48.63 -1.52
N TYR A 177 49.96 -47.81 -2.50
CA TYR A 177 50.55 -47.75 -3.84
C TYR A 177 51.49 -46.55 -4.01
N MET A 178 51.51 -45.62 -3.06
CA MET A 178 52.47 -44.53 -3.02
C MET A 178 53.80 -45.05 -2.45
N LYS A 179 54.80 -45.20 -3.33
CA LYS A 179 56.18 -45.43 -2.89
C LYS A 179 56.68 -44.20 -2.13
N GLU A 180 57.54 -44.40 -1.13
CA GLU A 180 58.26 -43.30 -0.49
C GLU A 180 58.94 -42.47 -1.58
N VAL A 181 58.66 -41.15 -1.57
CA VAL A 181 59.22 -40.23 -2.55
C VAL A 181 60.73 -40.21 -2.33
N ASP A 182 61.47 -40.83 -3.25
CA ASP A 182 62.92 -40.86 -3.22
C ASP A 182 63.45 -39.43 -3.44
N PRO A 183 64.09 -38.80 -2.43
CA PRO A 183 64.51 -37.41 -2.51
C PRO A 183 65.58 -37.15 -3.58
N PHE A 184 66.13 -38.20 -4.21
CA PHE A 184 67.12 -38.11 -5.27
C PHE A 184 66.54 -38.11 -6.70
N VAL A 185 65.23 -38.37 -6.88
CA VAL A 185 64.58 -38.33 -8.20
C VAL A 185 63.77 -37.04 -8.33
N SER A 186 64.31 -36.07 -9.08
CA SER A 186 63.58 -34.84 -9.37
C SER A 186 62.48 -35.11 -10.41
N LEU A 187 61.35 -34.39 -10.32
CA LEU A 187 60.27 -34.47 -11.31
C LEU A 187 60.73 -34.02 -12.72
N GLU A 188 61.90 -33.40 -12.83
CA GLU A 188 62.54 -33.02 -14.09
C GLU A 188 63.10 -34.24 -14.85
N GLU A 189 63.53 -35.31 -14.16
CA GLU A 189 64.07 -36.53 -14.79
C GLU A 189 62.99 -37.47 -15.36
N ILE A 190 61.75 -37.40 -14.86
CA ILE A 190 60.65 -38.29 -15.28
C ILE A 190 59.93 -37.76 -16.56
N ALA A 191 60.10 -36.47 -16.89
CA ALA A 191 59.42 -35.82 -18.00
C ALA A 191 60.23 -35.79 -19.31
N GLU A 192 60.99 -36.83 -19.66
CA GLU A 192 61.46 -37.01 -21.04
C GLU A 192 60.35 -37.64 -21.91
N ILE A 193 59.30 -36.86 -22.18
CA ILE A 193 58.43 -37.15 -23.33
C ILE A 193 59.26 -36.81 -24.58
N LYS A 194 59.79 -37.84 -25.24
CA LYS A 194 60.41 -37.71 -26.57
C LYS A 194 59.42 -37.05 -27.54
N ARG A 195 59.50 -35.73 -27.70
CA ARG A 195 59.02 -35.07 -28.92
C ARG A 195 59.87 -35.63 -30.06
N LYS A 196 59.25 -36.40 -30.95
CA LYS A 196 59.88 -36.76 -32.23
C LYS A 196 60.29 -35.46 -32.94
N PRO A 197 61.54 -35.33 -33.42
CA PRO A 197 61.93 -34.17 -34.20
C PRO A 197 61.34 -34.35 -35.61
N GLY A 198 60.38 -33.51 -35.97
CA GLY A 198 59.85 -33.46 -37.32
C GLY A 198 58.35 -33.27 -37.37
N GLU A 199 57.88 -32.10 -36.94
CA GLU A 199 56.77 -31.39 -37.56
C GLU A 199 56.76 -29.99 -36.95
N GLY A 200 57.40 -29.06 -37.67
CA GLY A 200 57.25 -27.64 -37.46
C GLY A 200 55.82 -27.22 -37.79
N GLY A 201 55.28 -26.35 -36.97
CA GLY A 201 53.94 -25.80 -37.11
C GLY A 201 53.84 -24.58 -36.21
N ASP A 202 54.44 -23.51 -36.72
CA ASP A 202 54.26 -22.08 -36.45
C ASP A 202 53.43 -21.65 -35.23
N GLU A 203 54.10 -20.83 -34.43
CA GLU A 203 53.53 -19.89 -33.48
C GLU A 203 52.52 -18.98 -34.18
N GLU A 204 51.24 -19.08 -33.84
CA GLU A 204 50.31 -17.96 -33.91
C GLU A 204 49.84 -17.65 -32.49
N GLU A 205 50.43 -16.61 -31.89
CA GLU A 205 49.86 -15.89 -30.76
C GLU A 205 48.48 -15.33 -31.17
N PRO A 206 47.37 -15.67 -30.48
CA PRO A 206 46.18 -14.86 -30.61
C PRO A 206 46.37 -13.59 -29.77
N ASP A 207 46.70 -12.50 -30.46
CA ASP A 207 46.55 -11.11 -29.99
C ASP A 207 45.20 -10.94 -29.28
N ALA A 208 45.24 -10.86 -27.94
CA ALA A 208 44.11 -10.43 -27.14
C ALA A 208 43.92 -8.92 -27.35
N LYS A 209 43.23 -8.56 -28.43
CA LYS A 209 42.79 -7.19 -28.68
C LYS A 209 41.94 -6.69 -27.51
N GLU A 210 42.44 -5.64 -26.87
CA GLU A 210 41.69 -4.74 -26.01
C GLU A 210 40.43 -4.23 -26.74
N GLY A 211 39.28 -4.81 -26.40
CA GLY A 211 37.98 -4.26 -26.76
C GLY A 211 37.56 -3.18 -25.77
N LYS A 212 38.12 -1.97 -25.90
CA LYS A 212 37.44 -0.76 -25.45
C LYS A 212 36.19 -0.56 -26.33
N SER A 213 35.02 -0.57 -25.73
CA SER A 213 33.85 0.12 -26.28
C SER A 213 33.26 0.97 -25.15
N GLU A 214 33.71 2.23 -25.15
CA GLU A 214 32.97 3.36 -24.62
C GLU A 214 31.85 3.71 -25.61
N ASP A 215 30.72 4.11 -25.03
CA ASP A 215 29.72 5.05 -25.52
C ASP A 215 28.84 4.71 -26.74
N SER A 216 27.54 4.54 -26.47
CA SER A 216 26.55 5.47 -27.03
C SER A 216 25.26 5.50 -26.21
N GLU A 217 24.94 6.73 -25.85
CA GLU A 217 23.79 7.29 -25.15
C GLU A 217 22.42 7.12 -25.88
N PRO A 218 21.30 7.63 -25.32
CA PRO A 218 19.97 7.05 -25.41
C PRO A 218 19.11 7.61 -26.55
N GLU A 219 18.05 6.88 -26.92
CA GLU A 219 16.97 7.40 -27.76
C GLU A 219 15.78 7.88 -26.92
N ALA A 220 15.51 9.18 -27.13
CA ALA A 220 14.26 9.94 -27.20
C ALA A 220 12.93 9.33 -26.68
#